data_AF-A0A0J6SH26-F1
#
_entry.id   AF-A0A0J6SH26-F1
#
_cell.length_a   1.000
_cell.length_b   1.000
_cell.length_c   1.000
_cell.angle_alpha   90.00
_cell.angle_beta   90.00
_cell.angle_gamma   90.00
#
_symmetry.space_group_name_H-M   'P 1'
#
loop_
_entity.id
_entity.type
_entity.pdbx_description
1 polymer ?
#
loop_
_entity_poly.entity_id
_entity_poly.type
_entity_poly.pdbx_seq_one_letter_code
_entity_poly.pdbx_strand_id
1 'polypeptide(L)' 'MPAKKPKHTAFTVAVSAVDDGASPPGLRVYVAMATDPLAAVAAVQAVAPEATVELSGTLSDRLAARMKLRPGEVRPI' A
#
# COMPACT_ATOMS: atom_id res chain seq x y z
N MET A 1 6.13 -15.97 27.99
CA MET A 1 6.97 -15.68 26.81
C MET A 1 6.69 -14.26 26.36
N PRO A 2 7.68 -13.42 26.03
CA PRO A 2 7.42 -12.07 25.55
C PRO A 2 6.72 -12.14 24.18
N ALA A 3 5.58 -11.46 24.04
CA ALA A 3 4.87 -11.36 22.77
C ALA A 3 5.75 -10.64 21.75
N LYS A 4 6.10 -11.33 20.66
CA LYS A 4 6.89 -10.76 19.56
C LYS A 4 6.07 -9.63 18.94
N LYS A 5 6.61 -8.41 18.90
CA LYS A 5 5.94 -7.27 18.24
C LYS A 5 5.62 -7.66 16.78
N PRO A 6 4.42 -7.36 16.27
CA PRO A 6 4.06 -7.69 14.90
C PRO A 6 4.98 -6.95 13.92
N LYS A 7 5.65 -7.72 13.04
CA LYS A 7 6.54 -7.18 12.01
C LYS A 7 5.68 -6.44 10.98
N HIS A 8 6.00 -5.17 10.73
CA HIS A 8 5.40 -4.43 9.63
C HIS A 8 6.22 -4.64 8.37
N THR A 9 5.53 -4.74 7.24
CA THR A 9 6.09 -4.91 5.90
C THR A 9 5.56 -3.77 5.02
N ALA A 10 6.41 -3.26 4.13
CA ALA A 10 6.01 -2.27 3.13
C ALA A 10 5.37 -2.99 1.94
N PHE A 11 4.04 -3.06 1.92
CA PHE A 11 3.31 -3.64 0.79
C PHE A 11 3.13 -2.60 -0.31
N THR A 12 3.28 -3.01 -1.57
CA THR A 12 2.95 -2.19 -2.74
C THR A 12 1.57 -2.55 -3.26
N VAL A 13 0.76 -1.54 -3.53
CA VAL A 13 -0.63 -1.68 -3.99
C VAL A 13 -0.80 -0.80 -5.23
N ALA A 14 -1.16 -1.41 -6.35
CA ALA A 14 -1.57 -0.70 -7.55
C ALA A 14 -2.98 -0.14 -7.33
N VAL A 15 -3.18 1.10 -7.76
CA VAL A 15 -4.44 1.83 -7.67
C VAL A 15 -4.75 2.38 -9.05
N SER A 16 -5.84 1.93 -9.65
CA SER A 16 -6.36 2.46 -10.92
C SER A 16 -7.66 3.21 -10.67
N ALA A 17 -7.75 4.43 -11.22
CA ALA A 17 -9.00 5.16 -11.25
C ALA A 17 -10.08 4.34 -11.98
N VAL A 18 -11.35 4.54 -11.60
CA VAL A 18 -12.47 4.01 -12.37
C VAL A 18 -12.36 4.56 -13.78
N ASP A 19 -12.42 3.67 -14.76
CA ASP A 19 -12.38 4.06 -16.16
C ASP A 19 -13.73 4.70 -16.52
N ASP A 20 -13.79 6.03 -16.44
CA ASP A 20 -14.94 6.81 -16.88
C ASP A 20 -14.95 7.01 -18.42
N GLY A 21 -14.03 6.36 -19.16
CA GLY A 21 -13.92 6.43 -20.62
C GLY A 21 -13.43 7.76 -21.19
N ALA A 22 -13.20 8.77 -20.33
CA ALA A 22 -12.82 10.13 -20.72
C ALA A 22 -11.33 10.44 -20.58
N SER A 23 -10.55 9.58 -19.91
CA SER A 23 -9.12 9.78 -19.69
C SER A 23 -8.39 8.44 -19.55
N PRO A 24 -7.11 8.35 -19.98
CA PRO A 24 -6.33 7.13 -19.79
C PRO A 24 -6.31 6.76 -18.30
N PRO A 25 -6.51 5.48 -17.94
CA PRO A 25 -6.60 5.07 -16.56
C PRO A 25 -5.31 5.44 -15.84
N GLY A 26 -5.43 6.34 -14.87
CA GLY A 26 -4.31 6.79 -14.06
C GLY A 26 -3.88 5.67 -13.12
N LEU A 27 -2.88 4.88 -13.53
CA LEU A 27 -2.27 3.88 -12.67
C LEU A 27 -1.30 4.57 -11.70
N ARG A 28 -1.53 4.40 -10.41
CA ARG A 28 -0.64 4.86 -9.33
C ARG A 28 -0.25 3.68 -8.47
N VAL A 29 0.94 3.74 -7.88
CA VAL A 29 1.37 2.75 -6.91
C VAL A 29 1.43 3.42 -5.54
N TYR A 30 0.83 2.76 -4.56
CA TYR A 30 0.90 3.14 -3.16
C TYR A 30 1.75 2.13 -2.41
N VAL A 31 2.39 2.61 -1.37
CA VAL A 31 3.00 1.78 -0.34
C VAL A 31 2.19 1.90 0.93
N ALA A 32 1.89 0.77 1.56
CA ALA A 32 1.26 0.67 2.86
C ALA A 32 2.13 -0.14 3.82
N MET A 33 2.51 0.46 4.95
CA MET A 33 3.20 -0.23 6.04
C MET A 33 2.19 -0.95 6.93
N ALA A 34 2.00 -2.25 6.71
CA ALA A 34 1.01 -3.05 7.41
C ALA A 34 1.60 -4.35 7.95
N THR A 35 0.86 -5.03 8.82
CA THR A 35 1.25 -6.32 9.40
C THR A 35 0.99 -7.51 8.48
N ASP A 36 0.09 -7.34 7.51
CA ASP A 36 -0.39 -8.37 6.59
C ASP A 36 -0.95 -7.71 5.31
N PRO A 37 -1.07 -8.46 4.20
CA PRO A 37 -1.48 -7.89 2.92
C PRO A 37 -2.93 -7.39 2.90
N LEU A 38 -3.85 -7.98 3.67
CA LEU A 38 -5.25 -7.54 3.69
C LEU A 38 -5.38 -6.18 4.38
N ALA A 39 -4.66 -5.97 5.48
CA ALA A 39 -4.57 -4.68 6.14
C ALA A 39 -3.97 -3.60 5.23
N ALA A 40 -2.98 -3.95 4.41
CA ALA A 40 -2.40 -3.02 3.43
C ALA A 40 -3.43 -2.59 2.36
N VAL A 41 -4.12 -3.56 1.76
CA VAL A 41 -5.15 -3.29 0.73
C VAL A 41 -6.28 -2.45 1.31
N ALA A 42 -6.79 -2.79 2.50
CA ALA A 42 -7.84 -2.01 3.16
C ALA A 42 -7.39 -0.57 3.47
N ALA A 43 -6.14 -0.39 3.92
CA ALA A 43 -5.59 0.94 4.19
C ALA A 43 -5.48 1.80 2.91
N VAL A 44 -5.12 1.19 1.77
CA VAL A 44 -5.06 1.89 0.49
C VAL A 44 -6.46 2.17 -0.06
N GLN A 45 -7.40 1.23 0.05
CA GLN A 45 -8.80 1.44 -0.33
C GLN A 45 -9.42 2.62 0.45
N ALA A 46 -9.09 2.77 1.74
CA ALA A 46 -9.58 3.90 2.53
C ALA A 46 -9.09 5.27 2.03
N VAL A 47 -7.93 5.33 1.36
CA VAL A 47 -7.38 6.56 0.77
C VAL A 47 -7.93 6.81 -0.64
N ALA A 48 -8.30 5.76 -1.37
CA ALA A 48 -8.91 5.84 -2.70
C ALA A 48 -10.18 4.96 -2.79
N PRO A 49 -11.30 5.36 -2.13
CA PRO A 49 -12.46 4.48 -1.95
C PRO A 49 -13.14 4.03 -3.24
N GLU A 50 -13.05 4.84 -4.29
CA GLU A 50 -13.68 4.58 -5.58
C GLU A 50 -12.73 3.87 -6.55
N ALA A 51 -11.44 3.79 -6.24
CA ALA A 51 -10.47 3.17 -7.14
C ALA A 51 -10.48 1.65 -7.06
N THR A 52 -10.06 1.01 -8.15
CA THR A 52 -9.69 -0.41 -8.12
C THR A 52 -8.30 -0.53 -7.50
N VAL A 53 -8.17 -1.38 -6.49
CA VAL A 53 -6.90 -1.63 -5.81
C VAL A 53 -6.47 -3.09 -5.95
N GLU A 54 -5.19 -3.32 -6.18
CA GLU A 54 -4.62 -4.65 -6.29
C GLU A 54 -3.26 -4.72 -5.58
N LEU A 55 -3.05 -5.76 -4.79
CA LEU A 55 -1.75 -6.00 -4.17
C LEU A 55 -0.73 -6.38 -5.24
N SER A 56 0.32 -5.55 -5.41
CA SER A 56 1.37 -5.81 -6.40
C SER A 56 2.61 -6.49 -5.81
N GLY A 57 2.81 -6.42 -4.50
CA GLY A 57 3.94 -7.08 -3.84
C GLY A 57 4.41 -6.38 -2.57
N THR A 58 5.73 -6.40 -2.36
CA THR A 58 6.38 -5.78 -1.20
C THR A 58 7.67 -5.07 -1.60
N LEU A 59 8.02 -4.02 -0.87
CA LEU A 59 9.36 -3.43 -0.92
C LEU A 59 10.31 -4.18 0.02
N SER A 60 11.59 -4.20 -0.35
CA SER A 60 12.64 -4.67 0.56
C SER A 60 12.74 -3.79 1.82
N ASP A 61 13.10 -4.40 2.96
CA ASP A 61 13.31 -3.70 4.24
C ASP A 61 14.31 -2.53 4.08
N ARG A 62 15.32 -2.69 3.22
CA ARG A 62 16.32 -1.65 2.91
C ARG A 62 15.70 -0.42 2.25
N LEU A 63 14.81 -0.62 1.28
CA LEU A 63 14.15 0.49 0.58
C LEU A 63 13.12 1.16 1.49
N ALA A 64 12.33 0.38 2.23
CA ALA A 64 11.37 0.90 3.20
C ALA A 64 12.04 1.80 4.25
N ALA A 65 13.19 1.38 4.77
CA ALA A 65 13.99 2.18 5.72
C ALA A 65 14.50 3.49 5.10
N ARG A 66 14.97 3.47 3.84
CA ARG A 66 15.42 4.68 3.12
C ARG A 66 14.29 5.67 2.89
N MET A 67 13.08 5.17 2.64
CA MET A 67 11.87 5.98 2.47
C MET A 67 11.31 6.50 3.80
N LYS A 68 11.89 6.07 4.93
CA LYS A 68 11.49 6.45 6.30
C LYS A 68 10.02 6.16 6.60
N LEU A 69 9.50 5.05 6.05
CA LEU A 69 8.11 4.65 6.23
C LEU A 69 7.85 4.26 7.68
N ARG A 70 6.70 4.70 8.21
CA ARG A 70 6.26 4.42 9.58
C ARG A 70 5.20 3.32 9.60
N PRO A 71 5.08 2.54 10.69
CA PRO A 71 3.96 1.62 10.89
C PRO A 71 2.60 2.30 10.63
N GLY A 72 1.74 1.67 9.83
CA GLY A 72 0.41 2.19 9.46
C GLY A 72 0.43 3.28 8.39
N GLU A 73 1.60 3.71 7.91
CA GLU A 73 1.67 4.76 6.90
C GLU A 73 1.26 4.25 5.52
N VAL A 74 0.46 5.05 4.81
CA VAL A 74 0.11 4.87 3.40
C VAL A 74 0.60 6.08 2.61
N ARG A 75 1.32 5.87 1.50
CA ARG A 75 1.77 6.95 0.62
C ARG A 75 1.89 6.53 -0.85
N PRO A 76 1.66 7.42 -1.82
CA PRO A 76 2.00 7.17 -3.21
C PRO A 76 3.52 7.14 -3.41
N ILE A 77 4.00 6.34 -4.38
CA ILE A 77 5.41 6.20 -4.76
C ILE A 77 5.62 6.29 -6.26
#